data_AF-A0AA40DZE9-F1
#
_entry.id   AF-A0AA40DZE9-F1
#
_cell.length_a   1.000
_cell.length_b   1.000
_cell.length_c   1.000
_cell.angle_alpha   90.00
_cell.angle_beta   90.00
_cell.angle_gamma   90.00
#
_symmetry.space_group_name_H-M   'P 1'
#
loop_
_entity.id
_entity.type
_entity.pdbx_description
1 polymer ?
#
loop_
_entity_poly.entity_id
_entity_poly.type
_entity_poly.pdbx_seq_one_letter_code
_entity_poly.pdbx_strand_id
1 'polypeptide(L)'
;MDLHLLWDNGGRLFLKPVPRFLLDPTFWRSNLRCPDACTCPDPPADACQGNPRKVALGFLYTYACLISSESDFFVANDSRLLPRRADDVTIKWAHWKKLARELLEAHDPGQVHQRFHRAELRLSRVNTINRFTRLPLFNPYLRGRRNYGSLFRDNLTWMATAAVFIALVLTAMQVGLATERLQGNADFQQASYGFTVFAILGPMCAFGLLGLWALFNLVKDLPWLLGDKVAQRHRATLASA
;
A
#
# COMPACT_ATOMS: atom_id res chain seq x y z
N MET A 1 11.58 -6.00 0.70
CA MET A 1 10.61 -6.81 1.48
C MET A 1 9.29 -6.07 1.66
N ASP A 2 9.01 -5.10 0.79
CA ASP A 2 8.42 -3.82 1.21
C ASP A 2 6.93 -3.85 1.49
N LEU A 3 6.26 -4.94 1.09
CA LEU A 3 4.82 -5.13 1.24
C LEU A 3 4.41 -6.12 2.33
N HIS A 4 5.37 -6.79 2.96
CA HIS A 4 5.09 -7.73 4.03
C HIS A 4 4.46 -7.00 5.23
N LEU A 5 3.36 -7.55 5.76
CA LEU A 5 2.55 -7.01 6.88
C LEU A 5 1.80 -5.70 6.57
N LEU A 6 1.44 -5.47 5.30
CA LEU A 6 0.54 -4.37 4.94
C LEU A 6 -0.92 -4.82 4.91
N TRP A 7 -1.79 -4.07 5.56
CA TRP A 7 -3.23 -4.29 5.54
C TRP A 7 -3.94 -3.26 4.65
N ASP A 8 -4.73 -3.74 3.69
CA ASP A 8 -5.56 -2.90 2.82
C ASP A 8 -6.92 -2.58 3.46
N ASN A 9 -7.52 -1.46 3.09
CA ASN A 9 -8.86 -1.06 3.54
C ASN A 9 -9.94 -2.08 3.16
N GLY A 10 -9.71 -2.91 2.13
CA GLY A 10 -10.60 -4.02 1.75
C GLY A 10 -10.47 -5.28 2.61
N GLY A 11 -9.81 -5.21 3.77
CA GLY A 11 -9.70 -6.32 4.72
C GLY A 11 -8.66 -7.38 4.34
N ARG A 12 -7.68 -7.04 3.50
CA ARG A 12 -6.69 -7.98 2.97
C ARG A 12 -5.32 -7.71 3.60
N LEU A 13 -4.71 -8.76 4.17
CA LEU A 13 -3.34 -8.72 4.66
C LEU A 13 -2.37 -9.24 3.58
N PHE A 14 -1.36 -8.45 3.25
CA PHE A 14 -0.29 -8.87 2.36
C PHE A 14 0.84 -9.55 3.15
N LEU A 15 0.87 -10.87 3.07
CA LEU A 15 1.98 -11.68 3.58
C LEU A 15 2.84 -12.16 2.40
N LYS A 16 4.15 -12.23 2.62
CA LYS A 16 5.12 -12.68 1.62
C LYS A 16 5.60 -14.06 2.04
N PRO A 17 5.54 -15.09 1.18
CA PRO A 17 5.95 -16.43 1.57
C PRO A 17 7.43 -16.44 1.99
N VAL A 18 7.75 -17.26 2.98
CA VAL A 18 9.11 -17.43 3.48
C VAL A 18 9.94 -18.17 2.42
N PRO A 19 11.01 -17.57 1.89
CA PRO A 19 11.87 -18.24 0.93
C PRO A 19 12.65 -19.40 1.57
N ARG A 20 12.82 -20.49 0.82
CA ARG A 20 13.59 -21.68 1.25
C ARG A 20 14.99 -21.35 1.75
N PHE A 21 15.68 -20.44 1.06
CA PHE A 21 17.05 -20.05 1.39
C PHE A 21 17.18 -19.38 2.76
N LEU A 22 16.12 -18.76 3.30
CA LEU A 22 16.17 -18.16 4.63
C LEU A 22 16.14 -19.20 5.75
N LEU A 23 15.75 -20.45 5.46
CA LEU A 23 15.78 -21.54 6.44
C LEU A 23 17.02 -22.41 6.31
N ASP A 24 17.91 -22.12 5.35
CA ASP A 24 19.14 -22.89 5.13
C ASP A 24 20.32 -22.25 5.88
N PRO A 25 20.89 -22.93 6.90
CA PRO A 25 22.03 -22.41 7.66
C PRO A 25 23.27 -22.12 6.80
N THR A 26 23.44 -22.82 5.67
CA THR A 26 24.58 -22.59 4.78
C THR A 26 24.50 -21.22 4.11
N PHE A 27 23.30 -20.82 3.67
CA PHE A 27 23.03 -19.51 3.09
C PHE A 27 23.34 -18.37 4.08
N TRP A 28 22.99 -18.56 5.35
CA TRP A 28 23.30 -17.58 6.40
C TRP A 28 24.81 -17.40 6.59
N ARG A 29 25.57 -18.49 6.53
CA ARG A 29 27.03 -18.45 6.68
C ARG A 29 27.71 -17.82 5.47
N SER A 30 27.20 -18.02 4.26
CA SER A 30 27.83 -17.53 3.03
C SER A 30 27.44 -16.11 2.64
N ASN A 31 26.18 -15.70 2.87
CA ASN A 31 25.62 -14.46 2.32
C ASN A 31 25.16 -13.43 3.37
N LEU A 32 25.01 -13.84 4.64
CA LEU A 32 24.48 -12.99 5.71
C LEU A 32 25.47 -12.78 6.85
N ARG A 33 26.74 -13.20 6.69
CA ARG A 33 27.82 -12.85 7.62
C ARG A 33 28.38 -11.46 7.28
N CYS A 34 28.61 -10.66 8.31
CA CYS A 34 29.52 -9.52 8.16
C CYS A 34 30.95 -10.07 8.00
N PRO A 35 31.75 -9.58 7.04
CA PRO A 35 33.17 -9.88 6.99
C PRO A 35 33.85 -9.50 8.31
N ASP A 36 34.77 -10.33 8.80
CA ASP A 36 35.52 -10.10 10.05
C ASP A 36 36.32 -8.77 10.04
N ALA A 37 36.53 -8.18 8.86
CA ALA A 37 37.18 -6.89 8.64
C ALA A 37 36.24 -5.67 8.59
N CYS A 38 34.97 -5.80 8.99
CA CYS A 38 34.06 -4.65 9.06
C CYS A 38 34.32 -3.79 10.31
N THR A 39 35.29 -2.89 10.21
CA THR A 39 35.50 -1.76 11.14
C THR A 39 34.44 -0.70 10.87
N CYS A 40 33.20 -0.90 11.34
CA CYS A 40 32.14 0.12 11.31
C CYS A 40 31.86 0.56 12.77
N PRO A 41 32.59 1.55 13.35
CA PRO A 41 32.35 2.03 14.70
C PRO A 41 31.02 2.79 14.84
N ASP A 42 30.57 3.44 13.77
CA ASP A 42 29.24 4.05 13.59
C ASP A 42 29.06 4.36 12.09
N PRO A 43 28.29 3.58 11.31
CA PRO A 43 28.22 3.82 9.86
C PRO A 43 26.93 4.57 9.45
N PRO A 44 26.98 5.43 8.40
CA PRO A 44 25.80 5.70 7.60
C PRO A 44 25.29 4.35 7.04
N ALA A 45 23.98 4.14 7.13
CA ALA A 45 23.29 2.83 7.08
C ALA A 45 23.50 1.97 5.80
N ASP A 46 24.29 2.43 4.84
CA ASP A 46 24.31 1.95 3.46
C ASP A 46 25.56 1.13 3.10
N ALA A 47 26.63 1.16 3.90
CA ALA A 47 27.93 0.56 3.55
C ALA A 47 28.26 -0.79 4.23
N CYS A 48 27.60 -1.13 5.33
CA CYS A 48 27.88 -2.37 6.08
C CYS A 48 26.81 -3.43 5.69
N GLN A 49 27.22 -4.60 5.17
CA GLN A 49 26.34 -5.74 4.78
C GLN A 49 25.50 -6.34 5.94
N GLY A 50 25.41 -5.67 7.09
CA GLY A 50 24.49 -6.00 8.17
C GLY A 50 23.02 -5.78 7.81
N ASN A 51 22.70 -4.92 6.85
CA ASN A 51 21.33 -4.61 6.45
C ASN A 51 20.50 -5.86 6.02
N PRO A 52 20.96 -6.75 5.10
CA PRO A 52 20.20 -7.95 4.72
C PRO A 52 20.01 -8.95 5.87
N ARG A 53 20.99 -9.12 6.76
CA ARG A 53 20.85 -9.98 7.95
C ARG A 53 19.79 -9.44 8.90
N LYS A 54 19.82 -8.13 9.18
CA LYS A 54 18.82 -7.45 10.03
C LYS A 54 17.41 -7.52 9.43
N VAL A 55 17.29 -7.46 8.11
CA VAL A 55 16.03 -7.63 7.37
C VAL A 55 15.53 -9.08 7.44
N ALA A 56 16.42 -10.06 7.25
CA ALA A 56 16.07 -11.48 7.31
C ALA A 56 15.62 -11.91 8.72
N LEU A 57 16.34 -11.47 9.77
CA LEU A 57 15.96 -11.72 11.16
C LEU A 57 14.61 -11.07 11.50
N GLY A 58 14.41 -9.80 11.12
CA GLY A 58 13.13 -9.11 11.32
C GLY A 58 11.96 -9.81 10.62
N PHE A 59 12.18 -10.30 9.40
CA PHE A 59 11.18 -11.05 8.64
C PHE A 59 10.86 -12.42 9.25
N LEU A 60 11.87 -13.17 9.70
CA LEU A 60 11.64 -14.45 10.38
C LEU A 60 10.96 -14.26 11.74
N TYR A 61 11.33 -13.20 12.47
CA TYR A 61 10.69 -12.84 13.73
C TYR A 61 9.20 -12.54 13.55
N THR A 62 8.83 -11.79 12.50
CA THR A 62 7.41 -11.54 12.21
C THR A 62 6.63 -12.83 11.97
N TYR A 63 7.24 -13.82 11.31
CA TYR A 63 6.64 -15.14 11.12
C TYR A 63 6.55 -15.96 12.40
N ALA A 64 7.56 -15.87 13.28
CA ALA A 64 7.53 -16.51 14.60
C ALA A 64 6.38 -15.97 15.46
N CYS A 65 6.09 -14.67 15.41
CA CYS A 65 4.95 -14.07 16.10
C CYS A 65 3.60 -14.41 15.44
N LEU A 66 3.53 -14.39 14.10
CA LEU A 66 2.31 -14.73 13.34
C LEU A 66 1.88 -16.18 13.53
N ILE A 67 2.83 -17.10 13.63
CA ILE A 67 2.58 -18.54 13.74
C ILE A 67 2.87 -18.98 15.18
N SER A 68 2.06 -18.48 16.10
CA SER A 68 2.16 -18.78 17.53
C SER A 68 1.40 -20.05 17.92
N SER A 69 0.33 -20.38 17.20
CA SER A 69 -0.49 -21.57 17.45
C SER A 69 -0.37 -22.63 16.35
N GLU A 70 -0.79 -23.84 16.67
CA GLU A 70 -0.80 -24.95 15.72
C GLU A 70 -1.85 -24.74 14.62
N SER A 71 -2.99 -24.12 14.93
CA SER A 71 -3.98 -23.71 13.93
C SER A 71 -3.39 -22.72 12.92
N ASP A 72 -2.63 -21.72 13.39
CA ASP A 72 -1.97 -20.75 12.50
C ASP A 72 -0.96 -21.43 11.58
N PHE A 73 -0.27 -22.46 12.09
CA PHE A 73 0.67 -23.25 11.31
C PHE A 73 -0.02 -24.02 10.18
N PHE A 74 -1.21 -24.59 10.44
CA PHE A 74 -2.01 -25.23 9.40
C PHE A 74 -2.45 -24.23 8.33
N VAL A 75 -2.97 -23.08 8.72
CA VAL A 75 -3.38 -22.02 7.77
C VAL A 75 -2.20 -21.51 6.95
N ALA A 76 -1.03 -21.33 7.58
CA ALA A 76 0.18 -20.91 6.89
C ALA A 76 0.67 -21.93 5.86
N ASN A 77 0.55 -23.22 6.14
CA ASN A 77 0.89 -24.28 5.20
C ASN A 77 -0.11 -24.40 4.05
N ASP A 78 -1.41 -24.26 4.34
CA ASP A 78 -2.48 -24.27 3.33
C ASP A 78 -2.32 -23.10 2.36
N SER A 79 -2.05 -21.91 2.91
CA SER A 79 -1.78 -20.68 2.15
C SER A 79 -0.40 -20.65 1.48
N ARG A 80 0.40 -21.73 1.58
CA ARG A 80 1.77 -21.86 1.04
C ARG A 80 2.71 -20.73 1.47
N LEU A 81 2.51 -20.19 2.67
CA LEU A 81 3.36 -19.15 3.25
C LEU A 81 4.70 -19.71 3.75
N LEU A 82 4.71 -20.97 4.19
CA LEU A 82 5.92 -21.67 4.58
C LEU A 82 6.48 -22.49 3.40
N PRO A 83 7.81 -22.56 3.25
CA PRO A 83 8.42 -23.32 2.19
C PRO A 83 8.21 -24.82 2.42
N ARG A 84 7.76 -25.53 1.38
CA ARG A 84 7.76 -26.99 1.33
C ARG A 84 9.15 -27.50 0.99
N ARG A 85 9.53 -28.72 1.37
CA ARG A 85 10.81 -29.34 0.95
C ARG A 85 10.78 -29.74 -0.53
N ALA A 86 11.90 -30.26 -1.03
CA ALA A 86 12.05 -30.71 -2.42
C ALA A 86 10.95 -31.71 -2.84
N ASP A 87 10.49 -32.55 -1.90
CA ASP A 87 9.46 -33.58 -2.12
C ASP A 87 8.02 -33.07 -1.85
N ASP A 88 7.79 -31.76 -1.86
CA ASP A 88 6.54 -31.09 -1.48
C ASP A 88 6.07 -31.33 -0.02
N VAL A 89 6.93 -31.96 0.80
CA VAL A 89 6.65 -32.24 2.21
C VAL A 89 6.64 -30.95 3.03
N THR A 90 5.58 -30.77 3.83
CA THR A 90 5.44 -29.65 4.77
C THR A 90 6.42 -29.79 5.94
N ILE A 91 6.85 -28.65 6.48
CA ILE A 91 7.63 -28.64 7.73
C ILE A 91 6.75 -29.26 8.82
N LYS A 92 7.34 -30.05 9.74
CA LYS A 92 6.60 -30.57 10.91
C LYS A 92 6.51 -29.46 11.96
N TRP A 93 5.37 -29.37 12.65
CA TRP A 93 5.13 -28.39 13.73
C TRP A 93 6.24 -28.38 14.79
N ALA A 94 6.74 -29.56 15.19
CA ALA A 94 7.83 -29.66 16.16
C ALA A 94 9.12 -28.92 15.74
N HIS A 95 9.46 -28.96 14.44
CA HIS A 95 10.64 -28.29 13.91
C HIS A 95 10.43 -26.78 13.84
N TRP A 96 9.23 -26.35 13.45
CA TRP A 96 8.86 -24.94 13.47
C TRP A 96 8.90 -24.37 14.88
N LYS A 97 8.34 -25.06 15.87
CA LYS A 97 8.35 -24.65 17.27
C LYS A 97 9.77 -24.47 17.81
N LYS A 98 10.68 -25.37 17.46
CA LYS A 98 12.10 -25.27 17.82
C LYS A 98 12.75 -24.03 17.19
N LEU A 99 12.56 -23.84 15.89
CA LEU A 99 13.08 -22.68 15.16
C LEU A 99 12.52 -21.36 15.69
N ALA A 100 11.21 -21.29 15.93
CA ALA A 100 10.55 -20.11 16.46
C ALA A 100 11.09 -19.75 17.85
N ARG A 101 11.34 -20.75 18.72
CA ARG A 101 11.96 -20.53 20.03
C ARG A 101 13.37 -19.96 19.90
N GLU A 102 14.22 -20.58 19.08
CA GLU A 102 15.59 -20.11 18.84
C GLU A 102 15.61 -18.67 18.29
N LEU A 103 14.66 -18.32 17.41
CA LEU A 103 14.52 -16.96 16.86
C LEU A 103 14.03 -15.93 17.88
N LEU A 104 13.12 -16.32 18.78
CA LEU A 104 12.61 -15.47 19.84
C LEU A 104 13.67 -15.23 20.94
N GLU A 105 14.45 -16.25 21.30
CA GLU A 105 15.55 -16.15 22.25
C GLU A 105 16.71 -15.31 21.70
N ALA A 106 17.01 -15.44 20.40
CA ALA A 106 18.04 -14.65 19.73
C ALA A 106 17.57 -13.25 19.27
N HIS A 107 16.36 -12.83 19.65
CA HIS A 107 15.81 -11.55 19.22
C HIS A 107 16.44 -10.38 20.00
N ASP A 108 17.22 -9.56 19.29
CA ASP A 108 17.71 -8.28 19.78
C ASP A 108 17.10 -7.14 18.92
N PRO A 109 16.36 -6.19 19.52
CA PRO A 109 15.83 -5.01 18.82
C PRO A 109 16.89 -4.24 18.03
N GLY A 110 18.15 -4.17 18.49
CA GLY A 110 19.23 -3.48 17.79
C GLY A 110 19.71 -4.17 16.50
N GLN A 111 19.40 -5.46 16.36
CA GLN A 111 19.76 -6.32 15.23
C GLN A 111 18.59 -6.54 14.25
N VAL A 112 17.49 -5.81 14.41
CA VAL A 112 16.34 -5.88 13.51
C VAL A 112 16.25 -4.59 12.69
N HIS A 113 15.94 -4.73 11.41
CA HIS A 113 15.81 -3.56 10.54
C HIS A 113 14.60 -2.71 10.97
N GLN A 114 14.73 -1.38 10.96
CA GLN A 114 13.76 -0.44 11.52
C GLN A 114 12.31 -0.65 11.01
N ARG A 115 12.19 -1.11 9.76
CA ARG A 115 10.91 -1.49 9.14
C ARG A 115 10.10 -2.50 9.95
N PHE A 116 10.74 -3.46 10.61
CA PHE A 116 10.06 -4.56 11.32
C PHE A 116 9.74 -4.24 12.79
N HIS A 117 10.24 -3.12 13.34
CA HIS A 117 9.73 -2.60 14.62
C HIS A 117 8.26 -2.17 14.51
N ARG A 118 7.85 -1.79 13.30
CA ARG A 118 6.47 -1.43 12.99
C ARG A 118 5.86 -2.69 12.35
N ALA A 119 5.03 -3.39 13.11
CA ALA A 119 4.46 -4.68 12.71
C ALA A 119 3.45 -4.52 11.55
N GLU A 120 2.15 -4.59 11.84
CA GLU A 120 1.13 -4.32 10.84
C GLU A 120 1.04 -2.82 10.54
N LEU A 121 1.19 -2.45 9.26
CA LEU A 121 0.94 -1.08 8.82
C LEU A 121 -0.28 -1.04 7.93
N ARG A 122 -1.20 -0.14 8.25
CA ARG A 122 -2.35 0.14 7.39
C ARG A 122 -1.85 0.85 6.12
N LEU A 123 -2.10 0.23 4.97
CA LEU A 123 -1.64 0.72 3.67
C LEU A 123 -2.17 2.13 3.38
N SER A 124 -3.39 2.45 3.83
CA SER A 124 -3.96 3.79 3.71
C SER A 124 -3.14 4.84 4.44
N ARG A 125 -2.70 4.57 5.68
CA ARG A 125 -1.88 5.49 6.47
C ARG A 125 -0.50 5.67 5.84
N VAL A 126 0.13 4.59 5.38
CA VAL A 126 1.41 4.65 4.68
C VAL A 126 1.29 5.45 3.40
N ASN A 127 0.21 5.25 2.64
CA ASN A 127 -0.03 5.99 1.40
C ASN A 127 -0.28 7.48 1.68
N THR A 128 -1.04 7.80 2.73
CA THR A 128 -1.25 9.19 3.20
C THR A 128 0.07 9.84 3.62
N ILE A 129 0.87 9.18 4.46
CA ILE A 129 2.17 9.72 4.88
C ILE A 129 3.09 9.90 3.67
N ASN A 130 3.18 8.92 2.78
CA ASN A 130 4.01 9.01 1.57
C ASN A 130 3.55 10.17 0.67
N ARG A 131 2.23 10.40 0.56
CA ARG A 131 1.65 11.55 -0.15
C ARG A 131 2.11 12.88 0.44
N PHE A 132 2.23 12.98 1.77
CA PHE A 132 2.61 14.21 2.46
C PHE A 132 4.12 14.41 2.63
N THR A 133 4.94 13.35 2.57
CA THR A 133 6.38 13.42 2.91
C THR A 133 7.33 13.19 1.73
N ARG A 134 6.92 12.51 0.65
CA ARG A 134 7.80 12.28 -0.51
C ARG A 134 7.30 13.03 -1.74
N LEU A 135 8.18 13.86 -2.32
CA LEU A 135 8.03 14.38 -3.67
C LEU A 135 8.48 13.32 -4.69
N PRO A 136 7.72 13.05 -5.76
CA PRO A 136 6.47 13.69 -6.15
C PRO A 136 5.29 13.23 -5.26
N LEU A 137 4.50 14.20 -4.79
CA LEU A 137 3.32 14.08 -3.91
C LEU A 137 2.27 13.04 -4.35
N PHE A 138 2.42 12.41 -5.51
CA PHE A 138 1.36 11.68 -6.22
C PHE A 138 1.78 10.31 -6.73
N ASN A 139 2.96 9.78 -6.36
CA ASN A 139 3.27 8.37 -6.59
C ASN A 139 2.91 7.56 -5.32
N PRO A 140 1.81 6.79 -5.34
CA PRO A 140 1.48 5.92 -4.21
C PRO A 140 2.58 4.86 -4.02
N TYR A 141 2.90 4.54 -2.76
CA TYR A 141 3.96 3.58 -2.38
C TYR A 141 3.71 2.18 -2.97
N LEU A 142 2.43 1.82 -3.08
CA LEU A 142 1.95 0.73 -3.90
C LEU A 142 1.12 1.32 -5.02
N ARG A 143 1.65 1.27 -6.24
CA ARG A 143 0.84 1.44 -7.45
C ARG A 143 -0.09 0.24 -7.53
N GLY A 144 -1.23 0.33 -6.85
CA GLY A 144 -2.26 -0.69 -6.82
C GLY A 144 -2.63 -1.04 -8.25
N ARG A 145 -2.03 -2.11 -8.77
CA ARG A 145 -2.23 -2.62 -10.12
C ARG A 145 -3.73 -2.83 -10.28
N ARG A 146 -4.39 -1.91 -11.00
CA ARG A 146 -5.79 -1.93 -11.50
C ARG A 146 -6.94 -1.27 -10.72
N ASN A 147 -6.69 -0.44 -9.69
CA ASN A 147 -7.82 0.18 -8.96
C ASN A 147 -8.05 1.68 -9.26
N TYR A 148 -7.86 2.11 -10.52
CA TYR A 148 -8.40 3.40 -10.97
C TYR A 148 -9.92 3.49 -10.70
N GLY A 149 -10.63 2.37 -10.82
CA GLY A 149 -12.07 2.30 -10.57
C GLY A 149 -12.48 2.59 -9.12
N SER A 150 -11.71 2.17 -8.11
CA SER A 150 -12.06 2.45 -6.71
C SER A 150 -11.75 3.89 -6.33
N LEU A 151 -10.64 4.46 -6.82
CA LEU A 151 -10.32 5.88 -6.63
C LEU A 151 -11.35 6.79 -7.31
N PHE A 152 -11.78 6.43 -8.52
CA PHE A 152 -12.82 7.16 -9.24
C PHE A 152 -14.17 7.01 -8.54
N ARG A 153 -14.51 5.81 -8.06
CA ARG A 153 -15.77 5.57 -7.33
C ARG A 153 -15.81 6.29 -5.99
N ASP A 154 -14.72 6.30 -5.23
CA ASP A 154 -14.67 7.00 -3.94
C ASP A 154 -14.76 8.52 -4.12
N ASN A 155 -14.03 9.09 -5.10
CA ASN A 155 -14.14 10.51 -5.42
C ASN A 155 -15.52 10.87 -6.00
N LEU A 156 -16.09 10.04 -6.87
CA LEU A 156 -17.44 10.23 -7.40
C LEU A 156 -18.49 10.16 -6.30
N THR A 157 -18.34 9.25 -5.33
CA THR A 157 -19.31 9.10 -4.24
C THR A 157 -19.30 10.35 -3.37
N TRP A 158 -18.12 10.87 -3.02
CA TRP A 158 -18.01 12.12 -2.26
C TRP A 158 -18.55 13.32 -3.03
N MET A 159 -18.23 13.46 -4.32
CA MET A 159 -18.77 14.52 -5.17
C MET A 159 -20.28 14.43 -5.39
N ALA A 160 -20.81 13.22 -5.60
CA ALA A 160 -22.25 13.00 -5.75
C ALA A 160 -22.99 13.36 -4.46
N THR A 161 -22.43 12.98 -3.31
CA THR A 161 -22.98 13.35 -2.00
C THR A 161 -22.98 14.88 -1.81
N ALA A 162 -21.87 15.55 -2.16
CA ALA A 162 -21.79 17.01 -2.12
C ALA A 162 -22.79 17.67 -3.08
N ALA A 163 -22.95 17.16 -4.29
CA ALA A 163 -23.90 17.66 -5.27
C ALA A 163 -25.36 17.51 -4.79
N VAL A 164 -25.71 16.38 -4.18
CA VAL A 164 -27.02 16.15 -3.56
C VAL A 164 -27.26 17.15 -2.43
N PHE A 165 -26.27 17.36 -1.55
CA PHE A 165 -26.39 18.34 -0.47
C PHE A 165 -26.55 19.77 -0.99
N ILE A 166 -25.77 20.16 -2.00
CA ILE A 166 -25.89 21.47 -2.68
C ILE A 166 -27.28 21.62 -3.30
N ALA A 167 -27.77 20.60 -4.00
CA ALA A 167 -29.11 20.62 -4.59
C ALA A 167 -30.20 20.78 -3.53
N LEU A 168 -30.10 20.08 -2.40
CA LEU A 168 -31.02 20.25 -1.26
C LEU A 168 -31.02 21.69 -0.73
N VAL A 169 -29.85 22.29 -0.54
CA VAL A 169 -29.76 23.70 -0.10
C VAL A 169 -30.36 24.65 -1.15
N LEU A 170 -30.08 24.44 -2.44
CA LEU A 170 -30.67 25.25 -3.52
C LEU A 170 -32.20 25.13 -3.53
N THR A 171 -32.76 23.92 -3.34
CA THR A 171 -34.21 23.75 -3.29
C THR A 171 -34.84 24.46 -2.10
N ALA A 172 -34.22 24.42 -0.92
CA ALA A 172 -34.70 25.17 0.25
C ALA A 172 -34.62 26.69 0.01
N MET A 173 -33.57 27.15 -0.68
CA MET A 173 -33.37 28.56 -1.01
C MET A 173 -34.39 29.06 -2.05
N GLN A 174 -34.75 28.22 -3.04
CA GLN A 174 -35.83 28.51 -3.98
C GLN A 174 -37.16 28.71 -3.27
N VAL A 175 -37.48 27.88 -2.27
CA VAL A 175 -38.67 28.05 -1.43
C VAL A 175 -38.57 29.35 -0.62
N GLY A 176 -37.41 29.67 -0.06
CA GLY A 176 -37.17 30.92 0.68
C GLY A 176 -37.41 32.18 -0.17
N LEU A 177 -36.89 32.22 -1.39
CA LEU A 177 -37.08 33.33 -2.35
C LEU A 177 -38.52 33.48 -2.83
N ALA A 178 -39.32 32.41 -2.78
CA ALA A 178 -40.75 32.46 -3.12
C ALA A 178 -41.62 33.05 -1.99
N THR A 179 -41.07 33.24 -0.79
CA THR A 179 -41.79 33.82 0.36
C THR A 179 -41.65 35.34 0.38
N GLU A 180 -42.76 36.08 0.45
CA GLU A 180 -42.76 37.57 0.43
C GLU A 180 -41.84 38.21 1.49
N ARG A 181 -41.71 37.57 2.67
CA ARG A 181 -40.85 38.01 3.78
C ARG A 181 -39.36 38.01 3.45
N LEU A 182 -38.89 37.03 2.66
CA LEU A 182 -37.46 36.86 2.33
C LEU A 182 -37.13 37.34 0.92
N GLN A 183 -38.13 37.38 0.03
CA GLN A 183 -37.99 37.92 -1.33
C GLN A 183 -37.58 39.39 -1.32
N GLY A 184 -38.11 40.19 -0.38
CA GLY A 184 -37.80 41.62 -0.26
C GLY A 184 -36.47 41.95 0.43
N ASN A 185 -35.74 40.97 0.95
CA ASN A 185 -34.49 41.21 1.67
C ASN A 185 -33.28 41.12 0.71
N ALA A 186 -32.61 42.26 0.49
CA ALA A 186 -31.45 42.36 -0.41
C ALA A 186 -30.27 41.45 0.02
N ASP A 187 -30.03 41.30 1.32
CA ASP A 187 -28.95 40.45 1.85
C ASP A 187 -29.21 38.97 1.51
N PHE A 188 -30.48 38.56 1.57
CA PHE A 188 -30.88 37.19 1.25
C PHE A 188 -30.78 36.91 -0.25
N GLN A 189 -31.13 37.88 -1.10
CA GLN A 189 -30.97 37.75 -2.55
C GLN A 189 -29.49 37.69 -2.95
N GLN A 190 -28.63 38.50 -2.34
CA GLN A 190 -27.19 38.48 -2.62
C GLN A 190 -26.54 37.16 -2.20
N ALA A 191 -26.89 36.64 -1.00
CA ALA A 191 -26.45 35.32 -0.56
C ALA A 191 -26.94 34.21 -1.50
N SER A 192 -28.18 34.32 -2.00
CA SER A 192 -28.75 33.38 -2.95
C SER A 192 -28.03 33.36 -4.29
N TYR A 193 -27.73 34.54 -4.84
CA TYR A 193 -26.98 34.65 -6.07
C TYR A 193 -25.57 34.05 -5.93
N GLY A 194 -24.84 34.40 -4.86
CA GLY A 194 -23.50 33.88 -4.61
C GLY A 194 -23.46 32.36 -4.46
N PHE A 195 -24.42 31.80 -3.71
CA PHE A 195 -24.51 30.35 -3.53
C PHE A 195 -24.88 29.62 -4.83
N THR A 196 -25.74 30.21 -5.68
CA THR A 196 -26.11 29.63 -6.97
C THR A 196 -24.92 29.58 -7.93
N VAL A 197 -24.12 30.64 -8.00
CA VAL A 197 -22.88 30.68 -8.80
C VAL A 197 -21.88 29.63 -8.31
N PHE A 198 -21.71 29.51 -6.98
CA PHE A 198 -20.86 28.48 -6.38
C PHE A 198 -21.33 27.06 -6.70
N ALA A 199 -22.64 26.81 -6.64
CA ALA A 199 -23.23 25.50 -6.92
C ALA A 199 -23.08 25.05 -8.37
N ILE A 200 -22.93 25.98 -9.32
CA ILE A 200 -22.66 25.68 -10.74
C ILE A 200 -21.17 25.49 -10.98
N LEU A 201 -20.35 26.46 -10.57
CA LEU A 201 -18.91 26.47 -10.85
C LEU A 201 -18.16 25.40 -10.03
N GLY A 202 -18.57 25.14 -8.80
CA GLY A 202 -17.90 24.20 -7.89
C GLY A 202 -17.82 22.79 -8.48
N PRO A 203 -18.94 22.15 -8.82
CA PRO A 203 -18.93 20.84 -9.47
C PRO A 203 -18.21 20.85 -10.81
N MET A 204 -18.42 21.85 -11.67
CA MET A 204 -17.75 21.94 -12.98
C MET A 204 -16.22 21.96 -12.84
N CYS A 205 -15.69 22.78 -11.94
CA CYS A 205 -14.26 22.84 -11.64
C CYS A 205 -13.74 21.51 -11.06
N ALA A 206 -14.48 20.89 -10.12
CA ALA A 206 -14.08 19.62 -9.53
C ALA A 206 -14.00 18.48 -10.56
N PHE A 207 -15.01 18.35 -11.43
CA PHE A 207 -15.02 17.38 -12.52
C PHE A 207 -13.94 17.67 -13.57
N GLY A 208 -13.72 18.94 -13.91
CA GLY A 208 -12.66 19.36 -14.83
C GLY A 208 -11.27 19.02 -14.32
N LEU A 209 -10.99 19.31 -13.05
CA LEU A 209 -9.73 18.97 -12.38
C LEU A 209 -9.52 17.45 -12.32
N LEU A 210 -10.57 16.67 -12.05
CA LEU A 210 -10.50 15.21 -12.07
C LEU A 210 -10.23 14.65 -13.46
N GLY A 211 -10.87 15.19 -14.49
CA GLY A 211 -10.65 14.80 -15.89
C GLY A 211 -9.22 15.09 -16.33
N LEU A 212 -8.73 16.30 -16.06
CA LEU A 212 -7.35 16.70 -16.33
C LEU A 212 -6.35 15.82 -15.57
N TRP A 213 -6.64 15.49 -14.30
CA TRP A 213 -5.81 14.60 -13.50
C TRP A 213 -5.76 13.18 -14.08
N ALA A 214 -6.90 12.64 -14.50
CA ALA A 214 -6.96 11.33 -15.15
C ALA A 214 -6.18 11.31 -16.47
N LEU A 215 -6.33 12.37 -17.29
CA LEU A 215 -5.61 12.53 -18.54
C LEU A 215 -4.09 12.62 -18.33
N PHE A 216 -3.65 13.42 -17.36
CA PHE A 216 -2.22 13.54 -17.01
C PHE A 216 -1.62 12.18 -16.61
N ASN A 217 -2.31 11.41 -15.77
CA ASN A 217 -1.85 10.08 -15.39
C ASN A 217 -1.84 9.11 -16.57
N LEU A 218 -2.85 9.17 -17.45
CA LEU A 218 -2.91 8.35 -18.65
C LEU A 218 -1.74 8.63 -19.60
N VAL A 219 -1.44 9.90 -19.84
CA VAL A 219 -0.30 10.32 -20.68
C VAL A 219 1.02 9.86 -20.07
N LYS A 220 1.18 9.94 -18.75
CA LYS A 220 2.39 9.45 -18.05
C LYS A 220 2.56 7.94 -18.14
N ASP A 221 1.46 7.19 -18.11
CA ASP A 221 1.47 5.72 -18.11
C ASP A 221 1.53 5.11 -19.52
N LEU A 222 1.16 5.89 -20.55
CA LEU A 222 1.16 5.48 -21.95
C LEU A 222 2.50 4.94 -22.47
N PRO A 223 3.67 5.59 -22.25
CA PRO A 223 4.95 5.08 -22.75
C PRO A 223 5.35 3.75 -22.12
N TRP A 224 5.04 3.54 -20.83
CA TRP A 224 5.32 2.27 -20.14
C TRP A 224 4.42 1.13 -20.64
N LEU A 225 3.13 1.42 -20.87
CA LEU A 225 2.15 0.47 -21.42
C LEU A 225 2.47 0.06 -22.86
N LEU A 226 2.92 1.00 -23.69
CA LEU A 226 3.34 0.71 -25.06
C LEU A 226 4.64 -0.10 -25.08
N GLY A 227 5.61 0.22 -24.21
CA GLY A 227 6.85 -0.53 -24.06
C GLY A 227 6.63 -2.00 -23.67
N ASP A 228 5.76 -2.27 -22.70
CA ASP A 228 5.43 -3.63 -22.26
C ASP A 228 4.76 -4.45 -23.37
N LYS A 229 3.88 -3.83 -24.17
CA LYS A 229 3.21 -4.50 -25.30
C LYS A 229 4.17 -4.84 -26.44
N VAL A 230 5.13 -3.96 -26.72
CA VAL A 230 6.17 -4.21 -27.73
C VAL A 230 7.10 -5.35 -27.27
N ALA A 231 7.51 -5.34 -26.00
CA ALA A 231 8.33 -6.40 -25.42
C ALA A 231 7.62 -7.77 -25.39
N GLN A 232 6.31 -7.80 -25.10
CA GLN A 232 5.51 -9.02 -25.16
C GLN A 232 5.35 -9.56 -26.59
N ARG A 233 5.13 -8.68 -27.59
CA ARG A 233 5.06 -9.10 -28.99
C ARG A 233 6.37 -9.72 -29.46
N HIS A 234 7.52 -9.13 -29.12
CA HIS A 234 8.83 -9.68 -29.46
C HIS A 234 9.08 -11.06 -28.85
N ARG A 235 8.67 -11.28 -27.59
CA ARG A 235 8.79 -12.60 -26.95
C ARG A 235 7.85 -13.64 -27.56
N ALA A 236 6.66 -13.26 -27.98
CA ALA A 236 5.72 -14.16 -28.64
C ALA A 236 6.23 -14.61 -30.02
N THR A 237 6.86 -13.72 -30.80
CA THR A 237 7.46 -14.06 -32.10
C THR A 237 8.71 -14.92 -32.00
N LEU A 238 9.49 -14.79 -30.93
CA LEU A 238 10.68 -15.62 -30.69
C LEU A 238 10.34 -17.03 -30.16
N ALA A 239 9.15 -17.22 -29.59
CA ALA A 239 8.69 -18.53 -29.13
C ALA A 239 8.00 -19.37 -30.22
N SER A 240 7.72 -18.76 -31.38
CA SER A 240 7.08 -19.42 -32.55
C SER A 240 8.05 -19.71 -33.70
N ALA A 241 9.34 -19.43 -33.52
CA ALA A 241 10.43 -19.74 -34.44
C ALA A 241 11.32 -20.83 -33.81
#